data_AF-A0A8C0HWQ3-F1
#
_entry.id   AF-A0A8C0HWQ3-F1
#
_cell.length_a   1.000
_cell.length_b   1.000
_cell.length_c   1.000
_cell.angle_alpha   90.00
_cell.angle_beta   90.00
_cell.angle_gamma   90.00
#
_symmetry.space_group_name_H-M   'P 1'
#
loop_
_entity.id
_entity.type
_entity.pdbx_description
1 polymer ?
#
loop_
_entity_poly.entity_id
_entity_poly.type
_entity_poly.pdbx_seq_one_letter_code
_entity_poly.pdbx_strand_id
1 'polypeptide(L)'
;LTLAVLTHPLFLSVYILAFPMYLLDFLGLWNRICKKSLPYFLARFTVMYNEQMASKKQELFSNLQEFAGPSGKLSLLELGCGTGPNFKFYPPGCRVTCIDPNPNFEKFLIKSIAENQHLQFERFLVAAGEDLHQVADDSMDVVVCTLVLCSVKNQERILQDVCRVRRPVSAGREEGETTFTWVSFWFFSFLNSCFSSLVFGSFSIYLKFTNNYFQISSYI
;
A
#
# COMPACT_ATOMS: atom_id res chain seq x y z
N LEU A 1 -47.91 -12.72 -15.22
CA LEU A 1 -46.84 -11.82 -15.72
C LEU A 1 -45.50 -12.40 -15.27
N THR A 2 -44.71 -12.89 -16.22
CA THR A 2 -43.47 -13.64 -15.98
C THR A 2 -42.34 -12.71 -15.50
N LEU A 3 -41.49 -13.22 -14.59
CA LEU A 3 -40.28 -12.57 -14.05
C LEU A 3 -39.36 -11.92 -15.12
N ALA A 4 -39.50 -12.32 -16.39
CA ALA A 4 -38.80 -11.77 -17.55
C ALA A 4 -39.16 -10.29 -17.88
N VAL A 5 -40.38 -9.84 -17.58
CA VAL A 5 -40.82 -8.47 -17.95
C VAL A 5 -40.25 -7.40 -17.00
N LEU A 6 -39.96 -7.77 -15.75
CA LEU A 6 -39.38 -6.87 -14.73
C LEU A 6 -37.85 -6.83 -14.77
N THR A 7 -37.19 -7.88 -15.27
CA THR A 7 -35.73 -7.96 -15.33
C THR A 7 -35.15 -7.07 -16.44
N HIS A 8 -35.83 -6.96 -17.59
CA HIS A 8 -35.37 -6.20 -18.74
C HIS A 8 -35.18 -4.68 -18.52
N PRO A 9 -36.11 -3.93 -17.88
CA PRO A 9 -35.90 -2.51 -17.56
C PRO A 9 -34.84 -2.31 -16.47
N LEU A 10 -34.67 -3.29 -15.57
CA LEU A 10 -33.66 -3.26 -14.52
C LEU A 10 -32.25 -3.44 -15.09
N PHE A 11 -32.07 -4.33 -16.07
CA PHE A 11 -30.81 -4.44 -16.80
C PHE A 11 -30.52 -3.18 -17.61
N LEU A 12 -31.52 -2.62 -18.30
CA LEU A 12 -31.35 -1.41 -19.10
C LEU A 12 -30.94 -0.21 -18.23
N SER A 13 -31.53 -0.05 -17.04
CA SER A 13 -31.15 1.01 -16.11
C SER A 13 -29.72 0.84 -15.59
N VAL A 14 -29.29 -0.39 -15.30
CA VAL A 14 -27.89 -0.68 -14.95
C VAL A 14 -26.94 -0.32 -16.09
N TYR A 15 -27.27 -0.65 -17.35
CA TYR A 15 -26.44 -0.29 -18.49
C TYR A 15 -26.38 1.23 -18.71
N ILE A 16 -27.50 1.94 -18.59
CA ILE A 16 -27.53 3.41 -18.72
C ILE A 16 -26.70 4.07 -17.62
N LEU A 17 -26.78 3.58 -16.39
CA LEU A 17 -25.98 4.09 -15.27
C LEU A 17 -24.48 3.77 -15.40
N ALA A 18 -24.14 2.62 -15.97
CA ALA A 18 -22.76 2.21 -16.17
C ALA A 18 -22.13 2.78 -17.46
N PHE A 19 -22.95 3.19 -18.44
CA PHE A 19 -22.51 3.69 -19.74
C PHE A 19 -21.51 4.85 -19.65
N PRO A 20 -21.67 5.87 -18.78
CA PRO A 20 -20.67 6.91 -18.60
C PRO A 20 -19.31 6.39 -18.16
N MET A 21 -19.27 5.38 -17.29
CA MET A 21 -18.01 4.75 -16.85
C MET A 21 -17.36 3.99 -18.00
N TYR A 22 -18.11 3.17 -18.73
CA TYR A 22 -17.59 2.46 -19.90
C TYR A 22 -17.14 3.40 -21.02
N LEU A 23 -17.87 4.50 -21.25
CA LEU A 23 -17.50 5.51 -22.22
C LEU A 23 -16.20 6.21 -21.82
N LEU A 24 -16.05 6.58 -20.54
CA LEU A 24 -14.82 7.18 -20.03
C LEU A 24 -13.64 6.22 -20.10
N ASP A 25 -13.86 4.91 -19.89
CA ASP A 25 -12.83 3.88 -19.99
C ASP A 25 -12.43 3.63 -21.45
N PHE A 26 -13.41 3.53 -22.36
CA PHE A 26 -13.20 3.47 -23.80
C PHE A 26 -12.42 4.68 -24.34
N LEU A 27 -12.69 5.87 -23.80
CA LEU A 27 -11.95 7.10 -24.13
C LEU A 27 -10.58 7.19 -23.42
N GLY A 28 -10.21 6.22 -22.58
CA GLY A 28 -8.96 6.21 -21.80
C GLY A 28 -8.87 7.31 -20.72
N LEU A 29 -9.98 8.00 -20.44
CA LEU A 29 -10.07 9.10 -19.47
C LEU A 29 -10.33 8.60 -18.05
N TRP A 30 -10.98 7.44 -17.92
CA TRP A 30 -11.38 6.86 -16.64
C TRP A 30 -10.20 6.68 -15.69
N ASN A 31 -9.13 6.02 -16.16
CA ASN A 31 -7.92 5.80 -15.36
C ASN A 31 -7.30 7.11 -14.84
N ARG A 32 -7.28 8.16 -15.70
CA ARG A 32 -6.75 9.48 -15.32
C ARG A 32 -7.61 10.16 -14.26
N ILE A 33 -8.94 10.09 -14.40
CA ILE A 33 -9.89 10.65 -13.44
C ILE A 33 -9.75 9.92 -12.10
N CYS A 34 -9.73 8.58 -12.11
CA CYS A 34 -9.55 7.78 -10.91
C CYS A 34 -8.23 8.11 -10.18
N LYS A 35 -7.10 8.15 -10.89
CA LYS A 35 -5.79 8.50 -10.30
C LYS A 35 -5.75 9.90 -9.69
N LYS A 36 -6.46 10.87 -10.28
CA LYS A 36 -6.51 12.24 -9.72
C LYS A 36 -7.46 12.34 -8.53
N SER A 37 -8.59 11.66 -8.55
CA SER A 37 -9.60 11.72 -7.50
C SER A 37 -9.23 10.88 -6.27
N LEU A 38 -8.60 9.73 -6.50
CA LEU A 38 -8.23 8.76 -5.48
C LEU A 38 -7.46 9.38 -4.29
N PRO A 39 -6.39 10.18 -4.50
CA PRO A 39 -5.67 10.80 -3.40
C PRO A 39 -6.53 11.70 -2.50
N TYR A 40 -7.50 12.45 -3.06
CA TYR A 40 -8.39 13.29 -2.28
C TYR A 40 -9.37 12.45 -1.45
N PHE A 41 -9.91 11.39 -2.06
CA PHE A 41 -10.76 10.43 -1.37
C PHE A 41 -10.01 9.79 -0.20
N LEU A 42 -8.83 9.24 -0.45
CA LEU A 42 -8.01 8.62 0.59
C LEU A 42 -7.60 9.64 1.66
N ALA A 43 -7.18 10.85 1.30
CA ALA A 43 -6.86 11.88 2.30
C ALA A 43 -7.99 12.14 3.29
N ARG A 44 -9.26 12.01 2.86
CA ARG A 44 -10.43 12.15 3.74
C ARG A 44 -10.72 10.88 4.53
N PHE A 45 -10.71 9.71 3.89
CA PHE A 45 -11.03 8.43 4.54
C PHE A 45 -9.95 7.97 5.52
N THR A 46 -8.69 8.23 5.18
CA THR A 46 -7.52 7.81 5.95
C THR A 46 -7.45 8.49 7.32
N VAL A 47 -8.00 9.70 7.51
CA VAL A 47 -8.08 10.35 8.83
C VAL A 47 -8.89 9.48 9.81
N MET A 48 -10.12 9.12 9.43
CA MET A 48 -11.02 8.30 10.24
C MET A 48 -10.42 6.92 10.54
N TYR A 49 -9.81 6.28 9.53
CA TYR A 49 -9.14 4.98 9.71
C TYR A 49 -7.91 5.07 10.63
N ASN A 50 -7.11 6.12 10.48
CA ASN A 50 -5.88 6.31 11.25
C ASN A 50 -6.13 6.56 12.73
N GLU A 51 -7.25 7.17 13.10
CA GLU A 51 -7.65 7.32 14.51
C GLU A 51 -7.95 5.95 15.12
N GLN A 52 -8.73 5.12 14.44
CA GLN A 52 -9.07 3.78 14.93
C GLN A 52 -7.85 2.84 14.99
N MET A 53 -6.91 2.99 14.06
CA MET A 53 -5.71 2.16 13.97
C MET A 53 -4.50 2.73 14.70
N ALA A 54 -4.62 3.86 15.39
CA ALA A 54 -3.47 4.55 15.97
C ALA A 54 -2.67 3.67 16.94
N SER A 55 -3.35 3.00 17.88
CA SER A 55 -2.70 2.13 18.86
C SER A 55 -1.98 0.95 18.21
N LYS A 56 -2.65 0.27 17.27
CA LYS A 56 -2.08 -0.86 16.52
C LYS A 56 -0.87 -0.42 15.70
N LYS A 57 -0.93 0.73 15.03
CA LYS A 57 0.23 1.26 14.28
C LYS A 57 1.37 1.63 15.21
N GLN A 58 1.08 2.22 16.37
CA GLN A 58 2.10 2.56 17.34
C GLN A 58 2.81 1.33 17.89
N GLU A 59 2.05 0.29 18.27
CA GLU A 59 2.61 -1.00 18.71
C GLU A 59 3.46 -1.63 17.60
N LEU A 60 2.90 -1.68 16.39
CA LEU A 60 3.54 -2.27 15.23
C LEU A 60 4.88 -1.63 14.85
N PHE A 61 4.99 -0.30 15.01
CA PHE A 61 6.17 0.46 14.63
C PHE A 61 7.09 0.77 15.82
N SER A 62 6.76 0.28 17.02
CA SER A 62 7.46 0.63 18.27
C SER A 62 8.92 0.20 18.30
N ASN A 63 9.26 -0.93 17.68
CA ASN A 63 10.60 -1.51 17.66
C ASN A 63 11.39 -1.17 16.38
N LEU A 64 10.87 -0.33 15.48
CA LEU A 64 11.52 -0.01 14.21
C LEU A 64 12.98 0.46 14.37
N GLN A 65 13.27 1.23 15.42
CA GLN A 65 14.60 1.77 15.65
C GLN A 65 15.65 0.69 15.95
N GLU A 66 15.24 -0.47 16.46
CA GLU A 66 16.16 -1.58 16.74
C GLU A 66 16.78 -2.15 15.46
N PHE A 67 16.09 -2.01 14.33
CA PHE A 67 16.58 -2.48 13.02
C PHE A 67 17.53 -1.51 12.33
N ALA A 68 17.85 -0.37 12.94
CA ALA A 68 18.81 0.56 12.36
C ALA A 68 20.17 -0.12 12.14
N GLY A 69 20.71 0.00 10.94
CA GLY A 69 22.04 -0.50 10.60
C GLY A 69 23.17 0.22 11.33
N PRO A 70 24.44 -0.10 11.03
CA PRO A 70 25.62 0.36 11.77
C PRO A 70 25.75 1.90 11.92
N SER A 71 25.12 2.66 11.03
CA SER A 71 25.08 4.12 11.10
C SER A 71 24.22 4.69 12.25
N GLY A 72 23.43 3.85 12.92
CA GLY A 72 22.43 4.25 13.93
C GLY A 72 21.20 4.94 13.36
N LYS A 73 21.21 5.33 12.08
CA LYS A 73 20.06 5.90 11.36
C LYS A 73 19.30 4.82 10.61
N LEU A 74 18.02 4.68 10.91
CA LEU A 74 17.10 3.77 10.24
C LEU A 74 16.80 4.26 8.82
N SER A 75 16.98 3.40 7.82
CA SER A 75 16.63 3.65 6.41
C SER A 75 15.41 2.81 6.07
N LEU A 76 14.28 3.46 5.81
CA LEU A 76 12.98 2.83 5.64
C LEU A 76 12.44 3.07 4.22
N LEU A 77 11.98 2.00 3.58
CA LEU A 77 11.22 2.07 2.33
C LEU A 77 9.72 1.87 2.62
N GLU A 78 8.91 2.88 2.31
CA GLU A 78 7.44 2.81 2.37
C GLU A 78 6.90 2.40 0.99
N LEU A 79 6.43 1.16 0.87
CA LEU A 79 5.72 0.67 -0.31
C LEU A 79 4.26 1.15 -0.27
N GLY A 80 3.77 1.70 -1.39
CA GLY A 80 2.41 2.23 -1.56
C GLY A 80 2.08 3.28 -0.50
N CYS A 81 2.92 4.30 -0.41
CA CYS A 81 2.86 5.31 0.64
C CYS A 81 1.55 6.11 0.67
N GLY A 82 0.81 6.20 -0.44
CA GLY A 82 -0.43 6.95 -0.54
C GLY A 82 -0.27 8.38 0.00
N THR A 83 -1.06 8.75 1.00
CA THR A 83 -1.01 10.08 1.63
C THR A 83 -0.04 10.20 2.82
N GLY A 84 0.80 9.19 3.06
CA GLY A 84 1.75 9.13 4.18
C GLY A 84 1.12 8.91 5.56
N PRO A 85 0.16 7.97 5.74
CA PRO A 85 -0.58 7.82 7.01
C PRO A 85 0.24 7.26 8.17
N ASN A 86 1.38 6.64 7.88
CA ASN A 86 2.20 5.94 8.86
C ASN A 86 3.31 6.80 9.46
N PHE A 87 3.61 7.96 8.84
CA PHE A 87 4.78 8.79 9.17
C PHE A 87 4.83 9.23 10.64
N LYS A 88 3.67 9.50 11.24
CA LYS A 88 3.57 9.88 12.66
C LYS A 88 4.03 8.81 13.65
N PHE A 89 4.14 7.55 13.21
CA PHE A 89 4.53 6.43 14.07
C PHE A 89 5.97 5.98 13.86
N TYR A 90 6.68 6.57 12.89
CA TYR A 90 8.07 6.23 12.63
C TYR A 90 9.02 6.92 13.62
N PRO A 91 10.13 6.26 13.98
CA PRO A 91 11.06 6.80 14.97
C PRO A 91 11.71 8.10 14.46
N PRO A 92 12.04 9.05 15.36
CA PRO A 92 12.75 10.26 15.00
C PRO A 92 14.09 9.99 14.32
N GLY A 93 14.44 10.79 13.31
CA GLY A 93 15.68 10.68 12.56
C GLY A 93 15.68 9.57 11.49
N CYS A 94 14.59 8.82 11.34
CA CYS A 94 14.42 7.82 10.29
C CYS A 94 14.46 8.47 8.90
N ARG A 95 15.28 7.90 8.00
CA ARG A 95 15.31 8.24 6.57
C ARG A 95 14.23 7.48 5.83
N VAL A 96 13.29 8.19 5.21
CA VAL A 96 12.13 7.58 4.55
C VAL A 96 12.20 7.80 3.05
N THR A 97 12.26 6.70 2.30
CA THR A 97 12.00 6.67 0.85
C THR A 97 10.60 6.13 0.63
N CYS A 98 9.82 6.76 -0.25
CA CYS A 98 8.44 6.37 -0.55
C CYS A 98 8.31 5.93 -2.01
N ILE A 99 7.45 4.95 -2.27
CA ILE A 99 7.10 4.54 -3.63
C ILE A 99 5.59 4.35 -3.78
N ASP A 100 5.02 4.89 -4.85
CA ASP A 100 3.61 4.70 -5.22
C ASP A 100 3.43 4.88 -6.74
N PRO A 101 2.62 4.05 -7.43
CA PRO A 101 2.43 4.17 -8.87
C PRO A 101 1.67 5.44 -9.29
N ASN A 102 1.01 6.13 -8.35
CA ASN A 102 0.21 7.31 -8.64
C ASN A 102 0.95 8.60 -8.24
N PRO A 103 1.44 9.40 -9.22
CA PRO A 103 2.19 10.63 -8.94
C PRO A 103 1.34 11.70 -8.22
N ASN A 104 0.01 11.61 -8.28
CA ASN A 104 -0.88 12.60 -7.68
C ASN A 104 -0.89 12.57 -6.14
N PHE A 105 -0.22 11.60 -5.52
CA PHE A 105 0.00 11.55 -4.07
C PHE A 105 1.09 12.50 -3.58
N GLU A 106 2.01 12.94 -4.44
CA GLU A 106 3.18 13.75 -4.06
C GLU A 106 2.82 14.96 -3.19
N LYS A 107 1.81 15.74 -3.59
CA LYS A 107 1.36 16.91 -2.80
C LYS A 107 0.84 16.55 -1.40
N PHE A 108 0.25 15.37 -1.23
CA PHE A 108 -0.24 14.89 0.06
C PHE A 108 0.92 14.39 0.92
N LEU A 109 1.90 13.73 0.30
CA LEU A 109 3.14 13.33 0.96
C LEU A 109 3.89 14.55 1.47
N ILE A 110 4.09 15.58 0.65
CA ILE A 110 4.76 16.84 1.06
C ILE A 110 4.05 17.44 2.28
N LYS A 111 2.71 17.47 2.28
CA LYS A 111 1.95 17.93 3.44
C LYS A 111 2.19 17.05 4.68
N SER A 112 2.11 15.73 4.53
CA SER A 112 2.36 14.79 5.64
C SER A 112 3.79 14.93 6.19
N ILE A 113 4.79 15.09 5.33
CA ILE A 113 6.19 15.31 5.74
C ILE A 113 6.33 16.61 6.53
N ALA A 114 5.68 17.70 6.09
CA ALA A 114 5.69 18.97 6.80
C ALA A 114 5.08 18.86 8.22
N GLU A 115 4.11 17.96 8.41
CA GLU A 115 3.50 17.64 9.71
C GLU A 115 4.35 16.66 10.56
N ASN A 116 5.33 15.98 9.96
CA ASN A 116 6.15 14.93 10.57
C ASN A 116 7.66 15.25 10.45
N GLN A 117 8.04 16.43 10.95
CA GLN A 117 9.41 16.98 10.86
C GLN A 117 10.47 16.17 11.60
N HIS A 118 10.06 15.19 12.43
CA HIS A 118 10.98 14.24 13.05
C HIS A 118 11.59 13.26 12.04
N LEU A 119 11.06 13.17 10.82
CA LEU A 119 11.57 12.29 9.76
C LEU A 119 12.53 13.01 8.82
N GLN A 120 13.46 12.25 8.23
CA GLN A 120 14.30 12.68 7.12
C GLN A 120 13.69 12.13 5.82
N PHE A 121 12.92 12.92 5.11
CA PHE A 121 12.36 12.49 3.83
C PHE A 121 13.42 12.55 2.72
N GLU A 122 13.68 11.40 2.09
CA GLU A 122 14.72 11.28 1.06
C GLU A 122 14.15 11.56 -0.34
N ARG A 123 13.14 10.80 -0.76
CA ARG A 123 12.54 10.91 -2.10
C ARG A 123 11.21 10.17 -2.21
N PHE A 124 10.42 10.60 -3.20
CA PHE A 124 9.24 9.90 -3.70
C PHE A 124 9.54 9.30 -5.07
N LEU A 125 9.31 7.99 -5.21
CA LEU A 125 9.48 7.24 -6.45
C LEU A 125 8.11 6.91 -7.05
N VAL A 126 7.90 7.29 -8.31
CA VAL A 126 6.65 6.97 -9.02
C VAL A 126 6.85 5.65 -9.77
N ALA A 127 6.51 4.55 -9.12
CA ALA A 127 6.65 3.20 -9.66
C ALA A 127 5.69 2.22 -8.97
N ALA A 128 5.44 1.08 -9.61
CA ALA A 128 4.64 0.01 -9.01
C ALA A 128 5.40 -0.64 -7.84
N GLY A 129 4.68 -1.21 -6.87
CA GLY A 129 5.32 -1.85 -5.71
C GLY A 129 6.17 -3.06 -6.10
N GLU A 130 5.79 -3.76 -7.17
CA GLU A 130 6.55 -4.86 -7.78
C GLU A 130 7.68 -4.39 -8.72
N ASP A 131 8.05 -3.12 -8.69
CA ASP A 131 9.12 -2.55 -9.52
C ASP A 131 10.06 -1.65 -8.71
N LEU A 132 11.03 -2.26 -8.01
CA LEU A 132 11.97 -1.55 -7.14
C LEU A 132 13.33 -1.27 -7.81
N HIS A 133 13.43 -1.21 -9.14
CA HIS A 133 14.71 -1.00 -9.84
C HIS A 133 15.42 0.33 -9.51
N GLN A 134 14.67 1.34 -9.05
CA GLN A 134 15.21 2.65 -8.63
C GLN A 134 15.73 2.65 -7.17
N VAL A 135 15.57 1.53 -6.47
CA VAL A 135 16.06 1.30 -5.12
C VAL A 135 17.24 0.33 -5.20
N ALA A 136 18.37 0.75 -4.65
CA ALA A 136 19.60 -0.04 -4.68
C ALA A 136 19.47 -1.30 -3.81
N ASP A 137 20.20 -2.34 -4.21
CA ASP A 137 20.37 -3.57 -3.43
C ASP A 137 20.97 -3.23 -2.06
N ASP A 138 20.61 -3.98 -1.02
CA ASP A 138 21.17 -3.85 0.32
C ASP A 138 21.17 -2.40 0.87
N SER A 139 20.17 -1.60 0.50
CA SER A 139 20.14 -0.16 0.83
C SER A 139 19.20 0.18 1.99
N MET A 140 18.21 -0.66 2.27
CA MET A 140 17.15 -0.41 3.25
C MET A 140 17.32 -1.29 4.49
N ASP A 141 17.08 -0.71 5.67
CA ASP A 141 17.05 -1.43 6.94
C ASP A 141 15.68 -2.10 7.14
N VAL A 142 14.61 -1.38 6.80
CA VAL A 142 13.23 -1.87 6.92
C VAL A 142 12.45 -1.52 5.65
N VAL A 143 11.57 -2.43 5.23
CA VAL A 143 10.56 -2.17 4.21
C VAL A 143 9.18 -2.30 4.84
N VAL A 144 8.38 -1.23 4.78
CA VAL A 144 7.00 -1.19 5.29
C VAL A 144 6.03 -1.26 4.12
N CYS A 145 5.01 -2.10 4.27
CA CYS A 145 3.98 -2.31 3.26
C CYS A 145 2.62 -2.45 3.95
N THR A 146 1.84 -1.37 3.99
CA THR A 146 0.49 -1.37 4.58
C THR A 146 -0.58 -1.18 3.50
N LEU A 147 -1.52 -2.13 3.39
CA LEU A 147 -2.64 -2.08 2.41
C LEU A 147 -2.24 -2.09 0.92
N VAL A 148 -1.05 -2.58 0.56
CA VAL A 148 -0.54 -2.57 -0.83
C VAL A 148 -0.64 -3.92 -1.53
N LEU A 149 -0.40 -5.04 -0.82
CA LEU A 149 -0.33 -6.36 -1.46
C LEU A 149 -1.61 -6.80 -2.20
N CYS A 150 -2.77 -6.27 -1.81
CA CYS A 150 -4.03 -6.54 -2.50
C CYS A 150 -4.14 -5.85 -3.87
N SER A 151 -3.25 -4.91 -4.17
CA SER A 151 -3.30 -4.05 -5.36
C SER A 151 -2.17 -4.31 -6.36
N VAL A 152 -1.21 -5.19 -6.02
CA VAL A 152 -0.08 -5.55 -6.90
C VAL A 152 -0.42 -6.75 -7.78
N LYS A 153 0.18 -6.82 -8.97
CA LYS A 153 -0.10 -7.91 -9.92
C LYS A 153 0.62 -9.22 -9.58
N ASN A 154 1.80 -9.12 -8.97
CA ASN A 154 2.66 -10.27 -8.69
C ASN A 154 3.25 -10.11 -7.28
N GLN A 155 2.74 -10.92 -6.34
CA GLN A 155 3.16 -10.88 -4.95
C GLN A 155 4.54 -11.53 -4.75
N GLU A 156 4.87 -12.56 -5.53
CA GLU A 156 6.19 -13.19 -5.46
C GLU A 156 7.30 -12.21 -5.85
N ARG A 157 7.06 -11.40 -6.89
CA ARG A 157 8.02 -10.41 -7.39
C ARG A 157 8.30 -9.32 -6.37
N ILE A 158 7.27 -8.79 -5.70
CA ILE A 158 7.50 -7.77 -4.65
C ILE A 158 8.28 -8.37 -3.48
N LEU A 159 8.03 -9.63 -3.10
CA LEU A 159 8.80 -10.29 -2.05
C LEU A 159 10.28 -10.45 -2.42
N GLN A 160 10.57 -10.85 -3.66
CA GLN A 160 11.94 -10.94 -4.18
C GLN A 160 12.64 -9.59 -4.17
N ASP A 161 11.96 -8.54 -4.64
CA ASP A 161 12.51 -7.19 -4.68
C ASP A 161 12.72 -6.63 -3.27
N VAL A 162 11.82 -6.92 -2.32
CA VAL A 162 11.98 -6.57 -0.90
C VAL A 162 13.22 -7.24 -0.31
N CYS A 163 13.43 -8.53 -0.58
CA CYS A 163 14.64 -9.23 -0.14
C CYS A 163 15.90 -8.63 -0.73
N ARG A 164 15.88 -8.22 -2.02
CA ARG A 164 17.03 -7.61 -2.71
C ARG A 164 17.40 -6.24 -2.14
N VAL A 165 16.44 -5.36 -1.90
CA VAL A 165 16.72 -3.98 -1.45
C VAL A 165 17.07 -3.88 0.03
N ARG A 166 16.73 -4.91 0.82
CA ARG A 166 16.99 -4.97 2.25
C ARG A 166 18.44 -5.34 2.50
N ARG A 167 19.09 -4.67 3.44
CA ARG A 167 20.42 -5.05 3.93
C ARG A 167 20.42 -6.50 4.46
N PRO A 168 21.54 -7.22 4.32
CA PRO A 168 21.72 -8.51 4.96
C PRO A 168 21.68 -8.33 6.48
N VAL A 169 21.06 -9.27 7.18
CA VAL A 169 21.01 -9.26 8.64
C VAL A 169 22.41 -9.61 9.15
N SER A 170 22.96 -8.80 10.05
CA SER A 170 24.23 -9.10 10.73
C SER A 170 24.12 -10.45 11.44
N ALA A 171 25.09 -11.36 11.21
CA ALA A 171 25.13 -12.69 11.81
C ALA A 171 24.95 -12.61 13.34
N GLY A 172 23.76 -12.97 13.84
CA GLY A 172 23.39 -12.85 15.26
C GLY A 172 21.94 -12.44 15.54
N ARG A 173 21.21 -11.89 14.56
CA ARG A 173 19.75 -11.75 14.60
C ARG A 173 19.12 -12.93 13.86
N GLU A 174 18.17 -13.63 14.50
CA GLU A 174 17.47 -14.74 13.85
C GLU A 174 16.74 -14.23 12.60
N GLU A 175 16.80 -15.02 11.51
CA GLU A 175 16.15 -14.70 10.23
C GLU A 175 14.62 -14.50 10.38
N GLY A 176 14.03 -15.02 11.46
CA GLY A 176 12.64 -14.86 11.85
C GLY A 176 12.30 -13.57 12.63
N GLU A 177 13.27 -12.84 13.17
CA GLU A 177 13.06 -11.54 13.84
C GLU A 177 13.09 -10.35 12.87
N THR A 178 13.37 -10.61 11.58
CA THR A 178 13.37 -9.57 10.57
C THR A 178 11.95 -9.07 10.35
N THR A 179 11.65 -7.85 10.79
CA THR A 179 10.27 -7.35 10.79
C THR A 179 9.82 -7.05 9.36
N PHE A 180 9.24 -8.06 8.73
CA PHE A 180 8.28 -7.87 7.67
C PHE A 180 6.96 -7.47 8.34
N THR A 181 6.73 -6.17 8.43
CA THR A 181 5.53 -5.66 9.07
C THR A 181 4.32 -5.79 8.13
N TRP A 182 3.81 -7.02 7.96
CA TRP A 182 2.62 -7.30 7.17
C TRP A 182 1.36 -6.96 7.97
N VAL A 183 0.97 -5.70 7.97
CA VAL A 183 -0.35 -5.34 8.53
C VAL A 183 -1.40 -5.38 7.44
N SER A 184 -2.02 -6.56 7.34
CA SER A 184 -3.25 -6.80 6.60
C SER A 184 -4.46 -6.69 7.56
N PHE A 185 -4.78 -5.48 8.03
CA PHE A 185 -6.05 -5.27 8.73
C PHE A 185 -7.17 -4.98 7.72
N TRP A 186 -8.03 -5.99 7.57
CA TRP A 186 -9.23 -5.99 6.75
C TRP A 186 -10.16 -4.81 7.08
N PHE A 187 -10.24 -3.84 6.16
CA PHE A 187 -11.42 -2.97 6.05
C PHE A 187 -11.64 -2.45 4.61
N PHE A 188 -11.39 -3.28 3.60
CA PHE A 188 -11.69 -2.90 2.21
C PHE A 188 -12.42 -3.99 1.42
N SER A 189 -13.01 -4.99 2.07
CA SER A 189 -13.71 -6.04 1.31
C SER A 189 -14.99 -5.58 0.64
N PHE A 190 -15.58 -4.47 1.07
CA PHE A 190 -16.76 -3.90 0.40
C PHE A 190 -16.41 -3.05 -0.82
N LEU A 191 -15.17 -2.54 -0.89
CA LEU A 191 -14.68 -1.73 -1.99
C LEU A 191 -13.80 -2.55 -2.95
N ASN A 192 -13.22 -3.69 -2.54
CA ASN A 192 -12.22 -4.41 -3.32
C ASN A 192 -12.69 -4.78 -4.74
N SER A 193 -13.88 -5.35 -4.90
CA SER A 193 -14.36 -5.78 -6.23
C SER A 193 -14.65 -4.62 -7.18
N CYS A 194 -15.15 -3.49 -6.65
CA CYS A 194 -15.49 -2.32 -7.46
C CYS A 194 -14.27 -1.40 -7.66
N PHE A 195 -13.48 -1.18 -6.61
CA PHE A 195 -12.32 -0.31 -6.59
C PHE A 195 -11.11 -0.90 -7.32
N SER A 196 -10.83 -2.19 -7.17
CA SER A 196 -9.79 -2.87 -7.95
C SER A 196 -10.16 -2.85 -9.44
N SER A 197 -11.42 -3.15 -9.77
CA SER A 197 -11.88 -3.16 -11.16
C SER A 197 -11.92 -1.76 -11.80
N LEU A 198 -12.41 -0.73 -11.10
CA LEU A 198 -12.48 0.64 -11.61
C LEU A 198 -11.13 1.39 -11.59
N VAL A 199 -10.18 1.07 -10.70
CA VAL A 199 -8.90 1.80 -10.59
C VAL A 199 -7.74 1.03 -11.22
N PHE A 200 -7.77 -0.30 -11.16
CA PHE A 200 -6.66 -1.19 -11.54
C PHE A 200 -7.02 -2.26 -12.60
N GLY A 201 -8.30 -2.37 -13.01
CA GLY A 201 -8.80 -3.36 -13.97
C GLY A 201 -9.20 -4.69 -13.30
N SER A 202 -10.34 -5.26 -13.71
CA SER A 202 -11.04 -6.43 -13.12
C SER A 202 -10.15 -7.54 -12.55
N PHE A 203 -10.10 -7.73 -11.22
CA PHE A 203 -9.72 -9.02 -10.62
C PHE A 203 -10.40 -9.25 -9.26
N SER A 204 -10.88 -10.48 -9.05
CA SER A 204 -11.46 -11.01 -7.80
C SER A 204 -10.57 -12.15 -7.32
N ILE A 205 -10.10 -12.13 -6.07
CA ILE A 205 -9.31 -13.24 -5.51
C ILE A 205 -9.78 -13.55 -4.08
N TYR A 206 -10.07 -14.83 -3.84
CA TYR A 206 -10.36 -15.43 -2.54
C TYR A 206 -9.05 -15.81 -1.84
N LEU A 207 -8.99 -15.64 -0.52
CA LEU A 207 -7.93 -16.21 0.33
C LEU A 207 -8.54 -16.95 1.52
N LYS A 208 -8.05 -18.17 1.74
CA LYS A 208 -8.39 -19.04 2.89
C LYS A 208 -7.28 -18.84 3.94
N PHE A 209 -7.66 -18.42 5.14
CA PHE A 209 -6.72 -18.07 6.22
C PHE A 209 -6.79 -19.05 7.39
N THR A 210 -5.64 -19.39 7.96
CA THR A 210 -5.48 -20.00 9.29
C THR A 210 -4.80 -18.99 10.23
N ASN A 211 -5.26 -18.99 11.48
CA ASN A 211 -5.09 -17.94 12.50
C ASN A 211 -3.66 -17.45 12.76
N ASN A 212 -3.57 -16.12 12.95
CA ASN A 212 -2.68 -15.33 13.81
C ASN A 212 -1.21 -15.77 13.93
N TYR A 213 -0.32 -14.86 13.53
CA TYR A 213 1.15 -14.96 13.39
C TYR A 213 1.60 -15.60 12.07
N PHE A 214 2.18 -14.79 11.18
CA PHE A 214 2.96 -15.29 10.04
C PHE A 214 4.43 -15.00 10.27
N GLN A 215 5.11 -16.03 10.78
CA GLN A 215 6.54 -16.23 10.69
C GLN A 215 6.80 -16.75 9.25
N ILE A 216 7.54 -16.04 8.42
CA ILE A 216 8.03 -16.62 7.15
C ILE A 216 9.24 -17.46 7.52
N SER A 217 8.99 -18.72 7.87
CA SER A 217 10.02 -19.75 7.85
C SER A 217 10.17 -20.22 6.41
N SER A 218 11.30 -19.89 5.79
CA SER A 218 11.75 -20.53 4.56
C SER A 218 12.07 -22.00 4.87
N TYR A 219 11.19 -22.91 4.47
CA TYR A 219 11.63 -24.27 4.15
C TYR A 219 12.04 -24.29 2.68
N ILE A 220 13.26 -24.80 2.46
CA ILE A 220 13.84 -25.15 1.17
C ILE A 220 12.84 -25.94 0.30
#